data_AF-A0A3C1W8R8-F1
#
_entry.id   AF-A0A3C1W8R8-F1
#
_cell.length_a   1.000
_cell.length_b   1.000
_cell.length_c   1.000
_cell.angle_alpha   90.00
_cell.angle_beta   90.00
_cell.angle_gamma   90.00
#
_symmetry.space_group_name_H-M   'P 1'
#
loop_
_entity.id
_entity.type
_entity.pdbx_description
1 polymer ?
#
loop_
_entity_poly.entity_id
_entity_poly.type
_entity_poly.pdbx_seq_one_letter_code
_entity_poly.pdbx_strand_id
1 'polypeptide(L)'
;GGFVDSVIPFTYTVFGVVLAQFVIGVAFAIRTMRGTFDQLSQRPEDVAMTLGCSRGGALWRVTLPAAGKGMVAAASVAWARSLGEFGPVLVFAGATRMKTEVLPTTVWLELSVGNLEGAIGVSLLMVFFAMIVLVAMRMAGERW
;
A
#
# COMPACT_ATOMS: atom_id res chain seq x y z
N GLY A 1 -26.91 -11.05 14.29
CA GLY A 1 -25.64 -10.93 13.55
C GLY A 1 -25.42 -11.99 12.47
N GLY A 2 -26.37 -12.88 12.15
CA GLY A 2 -26.11 -14.01 11.23
C GLY A 2 -26.42 -13.78 9.74
N PHE A 3 -27.06 -12.66 9.35
CA PHE A 3 -27.45 -12.40 7.96
C PHE A 3 -26.34 -11.75 7.10
N VAL A 4 -25.33 -11.13 7.74
CA VAL A 4 -24.21 -10.49 7.04
C VAL A 4 -23.17 -11.53 6.61
N ASP A 5 -22.89 -12.53 7.44
CA ASP A 5 -21.95 -13.61 7.13
C ASP A 5 -22.46 -14.58 6.06
N SER A 6 -23.78 -14.69 5.84
CA SER A 6 -24.35 -15.60 4.84
C SER A 6 -24.37 -15.02 3.41
N VAL A 7 -24.17 -13.72 3.25
CA VAL A 7 -24.26 -13.05 1.93
C VAL A 7 -22.89 -12.70 1.37
N ILE A 8 -21.91 -12.30 2.20
CA ILE A 8 -20.53 -12.08 1.75
C ILE A 8 -19.52 -12.37 2.88
N PRO A 9 -18.75 -13.48 2.84
CA PRO A 9 -17.80 -13.81 3.89
C PRO A 9 -16.55 -12.91 3.82
N PHE A 10 -16.65 -11.68 4.33
CA PHE A 10 -15.52 -10.74 4.40
C PHE A 10 -14.73 -10.86 5.71
N THR A 11 -15.39 -11.20 6.82
CA THR A 11 -14.75 -11.34 8.14
C THR A 11 -13.94 -12.64 8.17
N TYR A 12 -12.70 -12.62 8.67
CA TYR A 12 -11.78 -13.77 8.76
C TYR A 12 -11.36 -14.39 7.41
N THR A 13 -11.43 -13.64 6.32
CA THR A 13 -10.92 -14.08 5.01
C THR A 13 -9.75 -13.22 4.54
N VAL A 14 -8.91 -13.79 3.68
CA VAL A 14 -7.81 -13.06 3.02
C VAL A 14 -8.35 -11.87 2.22
N PHE A 15 -9.58 -11.97 1.68
CA PHE A 15 -10.25 -10.86 1.00
C PHE A 15 -10.51 -9.67 1.93
N GLY A 16 -10.91 -9.91 3.18
CA GLY A 16 -11.06 -8.87 4.19
C GLY A 16 -9.73 -8.14 4.47
N VAL A 17 -8.62 -8.89 4.54
CA VAL A 17 -7.27 -8.33 4.71
C VAL A 17 -6.91 -7.42 3.53
N VAL A 18 -7.10 -7.90 2.30
CA VAL A 18 -6.80 -7.14 1.07
C VAL A 18 -7.64 -5.87 1.00
N LEU A 19 -8.94 -5.94 1.31
CA LEU A 19 -9.82 -4.77 1.28
C LEU A 19 -9.41 -3.73 2.33
N ALA A 20 -9.13 -4.17 3.56
CA ALA A 20 -8.68 -3.28 4.64
C ALA A 20 -7.37 -2.57 4.27
N GLN A 21 -6.40 -3.30 3.72
CA GLN A 21 -5.15 -2.73 3.23
C GLN A 21 -5.35 -1.80 2.03
N PHE A 22 -6.24 -2.15 1.11
CA PHE A 22 -6.50 -1.37 -0.11
C PHE A 22 -7.05 0.02 0.21
N VAL A 23 -8.03 0.12 1.12
CA VAL A 23 -8.66 1.40 1.48
C VAL A 23 -7.64 2.39 2.00
N ILE A 24 -6.67 1.94 2.79
CA ILE A 24 -5.61 2.80 3.32
C ILE A 24 -4.54 3.04 2.27
N GLY A 25 -4.10 1.97 1.61
CA GLY A 25 -3.06 2.01 0.57
C GLY A 25 -3.41 2.98 -0.55
N VAL A 26 -4.68 3.02 -0.98
CA VAL A 26 -5.13 3.93 -2.05
C VAL A 26 -5.05 5.39 -1.62
N ALA A 27 -5.35 5.72 -0.36
CA ALA A 27 -5.26 7.10 0.14
C ALA A 27 -3.80 7.61 0.12
N PHE A 28 -2.84 6.77 0.54
CA PHE A 28 -1.42 7.07 0.47
C PHE A 28 -0.90 7.12 -0.98
N ALA A 29 -1.35 6.20 -1.83
CA ALA A 29 -1.03 6.21 -3.25
C ALA A 29 -1.50 7.52 -3.90
N ILE A 30 -2.76 7.93 -3.69
CA ILE A 30 -3.33 9.17 -4.24
C ILE A 30 -2.53 10.38 -3.79
N ARG A 31 -2.16 10.47 -2.50
CA ARG A 31 -1.33 11.56 -1.98
C ARG A 31 0.03 11.63 -2.67
N THR A 32 0.66 10.48 -2.91
CA THR A 32 1.99 10.42 -3.54
C THR A 32 1.91 10.70 -5.04
N MET A 33 0.90 10.15 -5.73
CA MET A 33 0.63 10.40 -7.15
C MET A 33 0.35 11.88 -7.41
N ARG A 34 -0.45 12.54 -6.56
CA ARG A 34 -0.70 13.98 -6.66
C ARG A 34 0.61 14.78 -6.66
N GLY A 35 1.55 14.46 -5.77
CA GLY A 35 2.86 15.11 -5.75
C GLY A 35 3.68 14.90 -7.03
N THR A 36 3.49 13.77 -7.72
CA THR A 36 4.09 13.53 -9.04
C THR A 36 3.43 14.41 -10.11
N PHE A 37 2.10 14.46 -10.15
CA PHE A 37 1.35 15.26 -11.12
C PHE A 37 1.56 16.76 -10.94
N ASP A 38 1.69 17.25 -9.70
CA ASP A 38 1.95 18.67 -9.41
C ASP A 38 3.32 19.15 -9.94
N GLN A 39 4.27 18.23 -10.18
CA GLN A 39 5.59 18.54 -10.75
C GLN A 39 5.59 18.53 -12.30
N LEU A 40 4.57 17.96 -12.93
CA LEU A 40 4.47 17.87 -14.38
C LEU A 40 3.95 19.19 -14.96
N SER A 41 4.66 19.72 -15.96
CA SER A 41 4.16 20.89 -16.71
C SER A 41 2.95 20.50 -17.56
N GLN A 42 1.92 21.35 -17.62
CA GLN A 42 0.73 21.11 -18.45
C GLN A 42 0.99 21.28 -19.97
N ARG A 43 2.08 21.95 -20.34
CA ARG A 43 2.40 22.31 -21.73
C ARG A 43 2.38 21.14 -22.74
N PRO A 44 2.93 19.94 -22.44
CA PRO A 44 2.86 18.80 -23.35
C PRO A 44 1.42 18.31 -23.60
N GLU A 45 0.55 18.40 -22.59
CA GLU A 45 -0.87 18.04 -22.70
C GLU A 45 -1.61 19.02 -23.60
N ASP A 46 -1.38 20.33 -23.42
CA ASP A 46 -1.98 21.38 -24.25
C ASP A 46 -1.56 21.24 -25.73
N VAL A 47 -0.28 20.97 -25.99
CA VAL A 47 0.22 20.73 -27.36
C VAL A 47 -0.44 19.50 -27.98
N ALA A 48 -0.58 18.40 -27.24
CA ALA A 48 -1.26 17.22 -27.74
C ALA A 48 -2.73 17.49 -28.10
N MET A 49 -3.43 18.31 -27.31
CA MET A 49 -4.79 18.75 -27.62
C MET A 49 -4.85 19.61 -28.88
N THR A 50 -3.86 20.50 -29.10
CA THR A 50 -3.80 21.29 -30.36
C THR A 50 -3.52 20.44 -31.60
N LEU A 51 -2.85 19.30 -31.44
CA LEU A 51 -2.60 18.31 -32.50
C LEU A 51 -3.79 17.38 -32.77
N GLY A 52 -4.95 17.64 -32.14
CA GLY A 52 -6.19 16.90 -32.36
C GLY A 52 -6.44 15.74 -31.39
N CYS A 53 -5.66 15.60 -30.30
CA CYS A 53 -6.00 14.64 -29.25
C CYS A 53 -7.18 15.16 -28.40
N SER A 54 -8.09 14.25 -28.03
CA SER A 54 -9.05 14.52 -26.97
C SER A 54 -8.35 14.59 -25.61
N ARG A 55 -8.96 15.23 -24.61
CA ARG A 55 -8.43 15.30 -23.23
C ARG A 55 -8.06 13.92 -22.67
N GLY A 56 -8.91 12.91 -22.87
CA GLY A 56 -8.59 11.54 -22.49
C GLY A 56 -7.39 10.98 -23.26
N GLY A 57 -7.31 11.24 -24.57
CA GLY A 57 -6.17 10.81 -25.39
C GLY A 57 -4.84 11.46 -24.95
N ALA A 58 -4.85 12.74 -24.58
CA ALA A 58 -3.69 13.45 -24.07
C ALA A 58 -3.26 12.90 -22.69
N LEU A 59 -4.21 12.65 -21.79
CA LEU A 59 -3.94 12.02 -20.49
C LEU A 59 -3.24 10.67 -20.64
N TRP A 60 -3.79 9.77 -21.47
CA TRP A 60 -3.27 8.41 -21.64
C TRP A 60 -1.93 8.34 -22.40
N ARG A 61 -1.70 9.25 -23.37
CA ARG A 61 -0.50 9.21 -24.23
C ARG A 61 0.64 10.11 -23.78
N VAL A 62 0.36 11.15 -22.99
CA VAL A 62 1.36 12.15 -22.59
C VAL A 62 1.52 12.16 -21.08
N THR A 63 0.45 12.46 -20.34
CA THR A 63 0.52 12.70 -18.89
C THR A 63 0.83 11.42 -18.10
N LEU A 64 0.15 10.31 -18.41
CA LEU A 64 0.37 9.00 -17.76
C LEU A 64 1.78 8.43 -17.98
N PRO A 65 2.30 8.36 -19.24
CA PRO A 65 3.66 7.91 -19.49
C PRO A 65 4.71 8.82 -18.85
N ALA A 66 4.50 10.14 -18.87
CA ALA A 66 5.41 11.10 -18.24
C ALA A 66 5.44 10.94 -16.71
N ALA A 67 4.29 10.62 -16.09
CA ALA A 67 4.19 10.31 -14.67
C ALA A 67 4.71 8.91 -14.29
N GLY A 68 5.03 8.03 -15.25
CA GLY A 68 5.28 6.60 -15.02
C GLY A 68 6.33 6.32 -13.94
N LYS A 69 7.41 7.11 -13.87
CA LYS A 69 8.43 6.99 -12.82
C LYS A 69 7.87 7.29 -11.42
N GLY A 70 7.10 8.37 -11.29
CA GLY A 70 6.46 8.72 -10.01
C GLY A 70 5.32 7.78 -9.64
N MET A 71 4.64 7.17 -10.62
CA MET A 71 3.66 6.10 -10.39
C MET A 71 4.29 4.87 -9.75
N VAL A 72 5.48 4.44 -10.23
CA VAL A 72 6.22 3.32 -9.63
C VAL A 72 6.66 3.66 -8.20
N ALA A 73 7.13 4.89 -7.97
CA ALA A 73 7.46 5.35 -6.63
C ALA A 73 6.24 5.35 -5.70
N ALA A 74 5.09 5.87 -6.17
CA ALA A 74 3.83 5.88 -5.42
C ALA A 74 3.34 4.46 -5.09
N ALA A 75 3.42 3.54 -6.05
CA ALA A 75 3.08 2.14 -5.84
C ALA A 75 4.00 1.48 -4.79
N SER A 76 5.30 1.76 -4.84
CA SER A 76 6.28 1.24 -3.89
C SER A 76 6.01 1.73 -2.46
N VAL A 77 5.69 3.02 -2.30
CA VAL A 77 5.32 3.60 -1.00
C VAL A 77 4.01 2.99 -0.47
N ALA A 78 2.99 2.86 -1.32
CA ALA A 78 1.71 2.25 -0.94
C ALA A 78 1.87 0.77 -0.53
N TRP A 79 2.72 0.03 -1.25
CA TRP A 79 3.05 -1.36 -0.92
C TRP A 79 3.84 -1.49 0.39
N ALA A 80 4.87 -0.65 0.59
CA ALA A 80 5.60 -0.62 1.84
C ALA A 80 4.67 -0.31 3.03
N ARG A 81 3.69 0.57 2.81
CA ARG A 81 2.71 0.93 3.84
C ARG A 81 1.74 -0.20 4.16
N SER A 82 1.29 -0.97 3.17
CA SER A 82 0.37 -2.09 3.38
C SER A 82 1.00 -3.24 4.17
N LEU A 83 2.31 -3.48 4.02
CA LEU A 83 3.05 -4.48 4.80
C LEU A 83 3.04 -4.19 6.31
N GLY A 84 3.03 -2.91 6.68
CA GLY A 84 3.02 -2.45 8.07
C GLY A 84 1.62 -2.23 8.65
N GLU A 85 0.55 -2.54 7.91
CA GLU A 85 -0.82 -2.31 8.41
C GLU A 85 -1.22 -3.31 9.50
N PHE A 86 -1.74 -2.76 10.59
CA PHE A 86 -2.17 -3.53 11.77
C PHE A 86 -3.66 -3.31 12.07
N GLY A 87 -4.05 -2.07 12.36
CA GLY A 87 -5.36 -1.76 12.94
C GLY A 87 -6.53 -2.21 12.06
N PRO A 88 -6.59 -1.79 10.79
CA PRO A 88 -7.71 -2.16 9.93
C PRO A 88 -7.74 -3.65 9.58
N VAL A 89 -6.58 -4.31 9.49
CA VAL A 89 -6.54 -5.77 9.33
C VAL A 89 -7.15 -6.46 10.56
N LEU A 90 -6.78 -6.03 11.77
CA LEU A 90 -7.33 -6.59 13.01
C LEU A 90 -8.84 -6.33 13.15
N VAL A 91 -9.32 -5.13 12.81
CA VAL A 91 -10.73 -4.73 12.95
C VAL A 91 -11.63 -5.43 11.93
N PHE A 92 -11.20 -5.54 10.67
CA PHE A 92 -12.06 -6.05 9.60
C PHE A 92 -11.87 -7.54 9.32
N ALA A 93 -10.66 -8.07 9.42
CA ALA A 93 -10.36 -9.46 9.12
C ALA A 93 -10.08 -10.31 10.37
N GLY A 94 -9.86 -9.69 11.53
CA GLY A 94 -9.39 -10.39 12.73
C GLY A 94 -7.97 -10.95 12.55
N ALA A 95 -7.44 -11.52 13.62
CA ALA A 95 -6.15 -12.20 13.60
C ALA A 95 -6.35 -13.68 13.94
N THR A 96 -6.47 -14.52 12.91
CA THR A 96 -6.49 -15.98 13.07
C THR A 96 -5.15 -16.55 12.66
N ARG A 97 -4.49 -17.21 13.62
CA ARG A 97 -3.19 -17.85 13.44
C ARG A 97 -3.21 -18.80 12.23
N MET A 98 -2.17 -18.76 11.41
CA MET A 98 -2.02 -19.53 10.17
C MET A 98 -3.12 -19.33 9.11
N LYS A 99 -3.98 -18.30 9.22
CA LYS A 99 -5.05 -18.01 8.22
C LYS A 99 -5.08 -16.56 7.78
N THR A 100 -5.25 -15.63 8.71
CA THR A 100 -5.37 -14.18 8.46
C THR A 100 -4.33 -13.37 9.21
N GLU A 101 -3.34 -14.04 9.80
CA GLU A 101 -2.24 -13.36 10.45
C GLU A 101 -1.30 -12.71 9.42
N VAL A 102 -0.89 -11.49 9.76
CA VAL A 102 0.14 -10.71 9.11
C VAL A 102 1.24 -10.47 10.15
N LEU A 103 2.45 -10.09 9.72
CA LEU A 103 3.57 -9.89 10.65
C LEU A 103 3.20 -9.01 11.87
N PRO A 104 2.50 -7.86 11.72
CA PRO A 104 2.08 -7.06 12.86
C PRO A 104 1.09 -7.76 13.80
N THR A 105 0.13 -8.53 13.26
CA THR A 105 -0.85 -9.23 14.09
C THR A 105 -0.25 -10.45 14.77
N THR A 106 0.84 -11.02 14.22
CA THR A 106 1.61 -12.09 14.86
C THR A 106 2.25 -11.60 16.16
N VAL A 107 2.86 -10.41 16.17
CA VAL A 107 3.40 -9.80 17.40
C VAL A 107 2.31 -9.67 18.47
N TRP A 108 1.13 -9.21 18.06
CA TRP A 108 -0.02 -9.07 18.96
C TRP A 108 -0.53 -10.43 19.49
N LEU A 109 -0.56 -11.47 18.64
CA LEU A 109 -0.94 -12.82 19.03
C LEU A 109 0.06 -13.42 20.04
N GLU A 110 1.37 -13.27 19.81
CA GLU A 110 2.40 -13.75 20.74
C GLU A 110 2.31 -13.04 22.09
N LEU A 111 2.11 -11.71 22.08
CA LEU A 111 1.91 -10.93 23.30
C LEU A 111 0.65 -11.35 24.06
N SER A 112 -0.45 -11.62 23.33
CA SER A 112 -1.73 -12.05 23.91
C SER A 112 -1.64 -13.42 24.61
N VAL A 113 -0.75 -14.31 24.16
CA VAL A 113 -0.52 -15.64 24.76
C VAL A 113 0.58 -15.59 25.83
N GLY A 114 1.19 -14.43 26.09
CA GLY A 114 2.26 -14.25 27.08
C GLY A 114 3.63 -14.71 26.61
N ASN A 115 3.80 -15.03 25.32
CA ASN A 115 5.09 -15.41 24.73
C ASN A 115 5.89 -14.17 24.33
N LEU A 116 6.54 -13.56 25.34
CA LEU A 116 7.30 -12.33 25.15
C LEU A 116 8.53 -12.55 24.25
N GLU A 117 9.20 -13.68 24.36
CA GLU A 117 10.37 -14.02 23.52
C GLU A 117 9.99 -14.07 22.03
N GLY A 118 8.86 -14.72 21.71
CA GLY A 118 8.32 -14.77 20.35
C GLY A 118 7.95 -13.37 19.82
N ALA A 119 7.26 -12.57 20.63
CA ALA A 119 6.87 -11.21 20.26
C ALA A 119 8.08 -10.32 19.96
N ILE A 120 9.14 -10.40 20.79
CA ILE A 120 10.39 -9.66 20.58
C ILE A 120 11.09 -10.14 19.30
N GLY A 121 11.19 -11.45 19.09
CA GLY A 121 11.81 -12.03 17.89
C GLY A 121 11.18 -11.54 16.59
N VAL A 122 9.84 -11.58 16.51
CA VAL A 122 9.09 -11.09 15.34
C VAL A 122 9.26 -9.57 15.18
N SER A 123 9.23 -8.81 16.27
CA SER A 123 9.42 -7.36 16.24
C SER A 123 10.80 -6.96 15.71
N LEU A 124 11.87 -7.63 16.16
CA LEU A 124 13.23 -7.40 15.67
C LEU A 124 13.37 -7.74 14.19
N LEU A 125 12.74 -8.83 13.73
CA LEU A 125 12.70 -9.20 12.32
C LEU A 125 11.99 -8.12 11.49
N MET A 126 10.87 -7.58 11.96
CA MET A 126 10.17 -6.48 11.28
C MET A 126 11.03 -5.21 11.20
N VAL A 127 11.71 -4.84 12.28
CA VAL A 127 12.64 -3.69 12.30
C VAL A 127 13.79 -3.90 11.31
N PHE A 128 14.35 -5.11 11.26
CA PHE A 128 15.41 -5.46 10.31
C PHE A 128 14.94 -5.32 8.85
N PHE A 129 13.77 -5.85 8.50
CA PHE A 129 13.20 -5.68 7.16
C PHE A 129 12.90 -4.22 6.83
N ALA A 130 12.37 -3.45 7.78
CA ALA A 130 12.12 -2.02 7.59
C ALA A 130 13.43 -1.27 7.29
N MET A 131 14.51 -1.58 7.99
CA MET A 131 15.84 -1.01 7.73
C MET A 131 16.35 -1.36 6.33
N ILE A 132 16.22 -2.61 5.90
CA ILE A 132 16.60 -3.03 4.54
C ILE A 132 15.83 -2.22 3.49
N VAL A 133 14.51 -2.11 3.63
CA VAL A 133 13.67 -1.39 2.68
C VAL A 133 14.02 0.11 2.65
N LEU A 134 14.20 0.73 3.81
CA LEU A 134 14.58 2.15 3.90
C LEU A 134 15.94 2.42 3.24
N VAL A 135 16.95 1.57 3.50
CA VAL A 135 18.28 1.70 2.89
C VAL A 135 18.20 1.47 1.38
N ALA A 136 17.45 0.46 0.93
CA ALA A 136 17.25 0.20 -0.51
C ALA A 136 16.57 1.38 -1.21
N MET A 137 15.50 1.95 -0.63
CA MET A 137 14.83 3.12 -1.18
C MET A 137 15.74 4.35 -1.19
N ARG A 138 16.54 4.57 -0.15
CA ARG A 138 17.49 5.68 -0.09
C ARG A 138 18.55 5.57 -1.19
N MET A 139 19.17 4.41 -1.35
CA MET A 139 20.18 4.17 -2.39
C MET A 139 19.58 4.27 -3.81
N ALA A 140 18.32 3.85 -3.98
CA ALA A 140 17.62 4.00 -5.25
C ALA A 140 17.31 5.47 -5.56
N GLY A 141 16.93 6.27 -4.55
CA GLY A 141 16.67 7.70 -4.70
C GLY A 141 17.92 8.54 -4.96
N GLU A 142 19.07 8.21 -4.36
CA GLU A 142 20.34 8.92 -4.57
C GLU A 142 20.94 8.72 -5.98
N ARG A 143 20.43 7.75 -6.76
CA ARG A 143 20.88 7.46 -8.13
C ARG A 143 20.11 8.21 -9.22
N TRP A 144 19.15 9.07 -8.86
CA TRP A 144 18.21 9.71 -9.79
C TRP A 144 18.28 11.23 -9.74
#